data_AF-A0A5C5RDH1-F1
#
_entry.id   AF-A0A5C5RDH1-F1
#
_cell.length_a   1.000
_cell.length_b   1.000
_cell.length_c   1.000
_cell.angle_alpha   90.00
_cell.angle_beta   90.00
_cell.angle_gamma   90.00
#
_symmetry.space_group_name_H-M   'P 1'
#
loop_
_entity.id
_entity.type
_entity.pdbx_description
1 polymer ?
#
loop_
_entity_poly.entity_id
_entity_poly.type
_entity_poly.pdbx_seq_one_letter_code
_entity_poly.pdbx_strand_id
1 'polypeptide(L)'
;MAVLLVIHHTPSPHCQEMFEAVIAGATDPDIEGVEVVRRAALAVTASDVLAADGYVLGSPANLGYISGALKHFNVKYPCNRGSADVSA
;
A
#
# COMPACT_ATOMS: atom_id res chain seq x y z
N MET A 1 -11.28 -12.46 7.84
CA MET A 1 -11.36 -11.32 6.91
C MET A 1 -9.94 -11.03 6.47
N ALA A 2 -9.65 -11.06 5.18
CA ALA A 2 -8.33 -10.70 4.66
C ALA A 2 -8.23 -9.18 4.51
N VAL A 3 -7.09 -8.58 4.84
CA VAL A 3 -6.86 -7.14 4.73
C VAL A 3 -6.06 -6.82 3.47
N LEU A 4 -6.67 -6.07 2.55
CA LEU A 4 -6.02 -5.54 1.36
C LEU A 4 -5.60 -4.09 1.59
N LEU A 5 -4.30 -3.84 1.65
CA LEU A 5 -3.74 -2.49 1.80
C LEU A 5 -3.43 -1.86 0.45
N VAL A 6 -4.14 -0.78 0.12
CA VAL A 6 -3.88 0.05 -1.05
C VAL A 6 -3.01 1.24 -0.63
N ILE A 7 -1.76 1.24 -1.06
CA ILE A 7 -0.82 2.34 -0.84
C ILE A 7 -0.74 3.16 -2.13
N HIS A 8 -1.04 4.45 -2.07
CA HIS A 8 -1.11 5.27 -3.28
C HIS A 8 -0.34 6.59 -3.15
N HIS A 9 0.38 6.94 -4.23
CA HIS A 9 0.81 8.31 -4.49
C HIS A 9 0.03 8.84 -5.68
N THR A 10 -0.85 9.81 -5.42
CA THR A 10 -1.84 10.28 -6.40
C THR A 10 -1.70 11.78 -6.63
N PRO A 11 -0.62 12.24 -7.29
CA PRO A 11 -0.36 13.67 -7.44
C PRO A 11 -1.08 14.33 -8.62
N SER A 12 -1.80 13.57 -9.45
CA SER A 12 -2.44 14.06 -10.67
C SER A 12 -3.85 13.49 -10.88
N PRO A 13 -4.70 14.15 -11.69
CA PRO A 13 -6.04 13.66 -12.01
C PRO A 13 -6.06 12.24 -12.61
N HIS A 14 -5.14 11.91 -13.52
CA HIS A 14 -5.07 10.55 -14.09
C HIS A 14 -4.69 9.48 -13.06
N CYS A 15 -3.82 9.82 -12.10
CA CYS A 15 -3.56 8.91 -10.99
C CYS A 15 -4.79 8.76 -10.10
N GLN A 16 -5.60 9.82 -9.96
CA GLN A 16 -6.83 9.81 -9.18
C GLN A 16 -7.87 8.91 -9.83
N GLU A 17 -8.07 9.02 -11.14
CA GLU A 17 -8.95 8.14 -11.93
C GLU A 17 -8.55 6.67 -11.76
N MET A 18 -7.26 6.35 -11.88
CA MET A 18 -6.76 4.99 -11.65
C MET A 18 -6.97 4.52 -10.21
N PHE A 19 -6.73 5.38 -9.23
CA PHE A 19 -6.95 5.05 -7.82
C PHE A 19 -8.41 4.74 -7.55
N GLU A 20 -9.33 5.57 -8.04
CA GLU A 20 -10.77 5.36 -7.90
C GLU A 20 -11.24 4.06 -8.56
N ALA A 21 -10.73 3.73 -9.76
CA ALA A 21 -11.01 2.47 -10.43
C ALA A 21 -10.53 1.25 -9.62
N VAL A 22 -9.33 1.34 -9.03
CA VAL A 22 -8.79 0.29 -8.13
C VAL A 22 -9.67 0.13 -6.90
N ILE A 23 -10.11 1.23 -6.28
CA ILE A 23 -11.00 1.15 -5.11
C ILE A 23 -12.33 0.55 -5.48
N ALA A 24 -12.96 1.01 -6.57
CA ALA A 24 -14.22 0.47 -7.04
C ALA A 24 -14.15 -1.05 -7.26
N GLY A 25 -13.09 -1.53 -7.93
CA GLY A 25 -12.89 -2.96 -8.15
C GLY A 25 -12.54 -3.73 -6.87
N ALA A 26 -11.76 -3.16 -5.95
CA ALA A 26 -11.37 -3.83 -4.71
C ALA A 26 -12.51 -3.91 -3.69
N THR A 27 -13.48 -2.99 -3.76
CA THR A 27 -14.68 -2.96 -2.90
C THR A 27 -15.94 -3.37 -3.67
N ASP A 28 -15.80 -4.11 -4.76
CA ASP A 28 -16.94 -4.63 -5.50
C ASP A 28 -17.80 -5.54 -4.60
N PRO A 29 -19.14 -5.43 -4.62
CA PRO A 29 -20.02 -6.20 -3.74
C PRO A 29 -19.91 -7.72 -3.92
N ASP A 30 -19.45 -8.21 -5.09
CA ASP A 30 -19.24 -9.64 -5.33
C ASP A 30 -17.91 -10.14 -4.70
N ILE A 31 -17.07 -9.24 -4.19
CA ILE A 31 -15.85 -9.57 -3.45
C ILE A 31 -16.16 -9.62 -1.95
N GLU A 32 -16.33 -10.84 -1.46
CA GLU A 32 -16.58 -11.10 -0.04
C GLU A 32 -15.29 -11.42 0.75
N GLY A 33 -15.33 -11.20 2.07
CA GLY A 33 -14.27 -11.62 2.97
C GLY A 33 -12.99 -10.76 2.96
N VAL A 34 -12.99 -9.64 2.23
CA VAL A 34 -11.86 -8.70 2.10
C VAL A 34 -12.21 -7.33 2.69
N GLU A 35 -11.35 -6.82 3.57
CA GLU A 35 -11.38 -5.44 4.05
C GLU A 35 -10.35 -4.61 3.29
N VAL A 36 -10.79 -3.53 2.64
CA VAL A 36 -9.90 -2.64 1.88
C VAL A 36 -9.48 -1.43 2.71
N VAL A 37 -8.21 -1.38 3.08
CA VAL A 37 -7.58 -0.26 3.80
C VAL A 37 -6.79 0.58 2.81
N ARG A 38 -6.95 1.91 2.88
CA ARG A 38 -6.29 2.87 1.99
C ARG A 38 -5.32 3.74 2.78
N ARG A 39 -4.11 3.94 2.25
CA ARG A 39 -3.12 4.85 2.81
C ARG A 39 -2.40 5.63 1.72
N ALA A 40 -2.26 6.95 1.93
CA ALA A 40 -1.33 7.73 1.13
C ALA A 40 0.11 7.26 1.39
N ALA A 41 0.95 7.23 0.35
CA ALA A 41 2.30 6.67 0.41
C ALA A 41 3.21 7.31 1.47
N LEU A 42 2.98 8.58 1.83
CA LEU A 42 3.75 9.28 2.87
C LEU A 42 3.18 9.11 4.28
N ALA A 43 1.97 8.56 4.42
CA ALA A 43 1.27 8.37 5.68
C ALA A 43 1.20 6.90 6.12
N VAL A 44 1.55 5.95 5.24
CA VAL A 44 1.56 4.52 5.56
C VAL A 44 2.61 4.19 6.62
N THR A 45 2.25 3.35 7.58
CA THR A 45 3.07 2.97 8.73
C THR A 45 3.42 1.48 8.71
N ALA A 46 4.33 1.08 9.61
CA ALA A 46 4.80 -0.31 9.73
C ALA A 46 3.67 -1.25 10.09
N SER A 47 2.83 -0.79 11.00
CA SER A 47 1.66 -1.51 11.48
C SER A 47 0.63 -1.70 10.36
N ASP A 48 0.43 -0.71 9.48
CA ASP A 48 -0.46 -0.89 8.33
C ASP A 48 0.04 -2.02 7.42
N VAL A 49 1.35 -2.07 7.16
CA VAL A 49 1.95 -3.11 6.32
C VAL A 49 1.85 -4.47 6.99
N LEU A 50 2.32 -4.60 8.23
CA LEU A 50 2.33 -5.89 8.95
C LEU A 50 0.93 -6.46 9.23
N ALA A 51 -0.10 -5.61 9.25
CA ALA A 51 -1.49 -6.04 9.41
C ALA A 51 -2.17 -6.48 8.11
N ALA A 52 -1.55 -6.23 6.94
CA ALA A 52 -2.13 -6.51 5.65
C ALA A 52 -1.74 -7.91 5.12
N ASP A 53 -2.72 -8.60 4.53
CA ASP A 53 -2.54 -9.89 3.86
C ASP A 53 -2.18 -9.72 2.38
N GLY A 54 -2.54 -8.58 1.79
CA GLY A 54 -2.28 -8.25 0.39
C GLY A 54 -2.02 -6.76 0.18
N TYR A 55 -1.32 -6.44 -0.92
CA TYR A 55 -0.91 -5.07 -1.23
C TYR A 55 -1.26 -4.69 -2.67
N VAL A 56 -1.75 -3.47 -2.86
CA VAL A 56 -1.79 -2.78 -4.16
C VAL A 56 -0.99 -1.49 -4.04
N LEU A 57 -0.03 -1.31 -4.94
CA LEU A 57 0.87 -0.16 -4.94
C LEU A 57 0.56 0.75 -6.13
N GLY A 58 -0.07 1.90 -5.86
CA GLY A 58 -0.34 2.94 -6.84
C GLY A 58 0.76 3.99 -6.85
N SER A 59 1.41 4.20 -7.99
CA SER A 59 2.38 5.28 -8.20
C SER A 59 2.32 5.81 -9.62
N PRO A 60 2.54 7.11 -9.86
CA PRO A 60 2.82 7.59 -11.19
C PRO A 60 4.13 6.96 -11.71
N ALA A 61 4.25 6.89 -13.03
CA ALA A 61 5.54 6.73 -13.69
C ALA A 61 6.33 8.04 -13.51
N ASN A 62 7.29 8.03 -12.61
CA ASN A 62 8.15 9.17 -12.30
C ASN A 62 9.55 8.89 -12.84
N LEU A 63 9.92 9.55 -13.93
CA LEU A 63 11.21 9.36 -14.62
C LEU A 63 11.45 7.88 -15.01
N GLY A 64 10.40 7.19 -15.45
CA GLY A 64 10.47 5.77 -15.84
C GLY A 64 10.49 4.79 -14.67
N TYR A 65 10.18 5.23 -13.44
CA TYR A 65 10.18 4.38 -12.25
C TYR A 65 9.04 4.72 -11.29
N ILE A 66 8.97 4.05 -10.12
CA ILE A 66 8.06 4.47 -9.04
C ILE A 66 8.47 5.85 -8.50
N SER A 67 7.49 6.58 -8.01
CA SER A 67 7.70 7.89 -7.39
C SER A 67 8.53 7.82 -6.11
N GLY A 68 9.24 8.92 -5.81
CA GLY A 68 9.97 9.05 -4.56
C GLY A 68 9.08 8.89 -3.33
N ALA A 69 7.83 9.36 -3.39
CA ALA A 69 6.86 9.19 -2.31
C ALA A 69 6.53 7.72 -2.04
N LEU A 70 6.34 6.90 -3.09
CA LEU A 70 6.11 5.46 -2.90
C LEU A 70 7.40 4.75 -2.45
N LYS A 71 8.56 5.12 -2.99
CA LYS A 71 9.85 4.59 -2.53
C LYS A 71 10.10 4.90 -1.04
N HIS A 72 9.57 6.02 -0.54
CA HIS A 72 9.78 6.48 0.83
C HIS A 72 9.37 5.45 1.88
N PHE A 73 8.22 4.79 1.71
CA PHE A 73 7.82 3.75 2.66
C PHE A 73 8.75 2.54 2.54
N ASN A 74 9.02 2.07 1.31
CA ASN A 74 9.79 0.85 1.07
C ASN A 74 11.26 0.92 1.53
N VAL A 75 11.88 2.10 1.51
CA VAL A 75 13.28 2.30 1.92
C VAL A 75 13.41 2.55 3.42
N LYS A 76 12.37 3.07 4.08
CA LYS A 76 12.38 3.30 5.53
C LYS A 76 12.19 2.03 6.35
N TYR A 77 11.68 0.95 5.75
CA TYR A 77 11.70 -0.35 6.40
C TYR A 77 13.11 -0.92 6.35
N PRO A 78 13.79 -1.09 7.49
CA PRO A 78 14.96 -1.92 7.52
C PRO A 78 14.45 -3.35 7.30
N CYS A 79 14.59 -3.87 6.08
CA CYS A 79 14.59 -5.30 5.82
C CYS A 79 15.78 -6.01 6.50
N ASN A 80 16.51 -5.33 7.41
CA ASN A 80 17.45 -5.95 8.33
C ASN A 80 16.66 -6.83 9.30
N ARG A 81 16.64 -8.12 8.98
CA ARG A 81 16.41 -9.19 9.95
C ARG A 81 17.22 -8.93 11.22
N GLY A 82 16.58 -9.17 12.37
CA GLY A 82 17.30 -9.59 13.57
C GLY A 82 17.23 -8.65 14.76
N SER A 83 16.04 -8.45 15.33
CA SER A 83 15.84 -8.91 16.70
C SER A 83 14.60 -9.78 16.68
N ALA A 84 14.82 -11.07 16.39
CA ALA A 84 13.97 -12.06 17.02
C ALA A 84 14.15 -11.81 18.53
N ASP A 85 13.05 -11.50 19.21
CA ASP A 85 12.94 -11.89 20.61
C ASP A 85 13.09 -13.41 20.66
N VAL A 86 14.35 -13.86 20.76
CA VAL A 86 14.68 -15.11 21.45
C VAL A 86 14.57 -14.75 22.92
N SER A 87 13.36 -14.85 23.44
CA SER A 87 13.09 -14.94 24.87
C SER A 87 12.18 -16.14 25.06
N ALA A 88 12.79 -17.21 25.57
CA ALA A 88 12.28 -18.27 26.44
C ALA A 88 10.77 -18.52 26.49
#